data_AF-A0AAV8C4B4-F1
#
_entry.id   AF-A0AAV8C4B4-F1
#
_cell.length_a   1.000
_cell.length_b   1.000
_cell.length_c   1.000
_cell.angle_alpha   90.00
_cell.angle_beta   90.00
_cell.angle_gamma   90.00
#
_symmetry.space_group_name_H-M   'P 1'
#
loop_
_entity.id
_entity.type
_entity.pdbx_description
1 polymer ?
#
loop_
_entity_poly.entity_id
_entity_poly.type
_entity_poly.pdbx_seq_one_letter_code
_entity_poly.pdbx_strand_id
1 'polypeptide(L)'
;MLVALLFSTSLKLMEKSLFAMLPFFHLLFLSQFLSIKAINYLNQGDSISVEEPSNVLKSPSGTFTCGFYEISPNTFTFSIWFSNSANHTVVWTANHAEPVYGLKSMIKFSKDGDLVLNGYDGYVVWATNTSSQGGYRAEILDSGNLVIKNHSNSIIWQSFYYPTDTLLPNQPITSSAMLVASRTPLSSHYHKFYFDDNYVLSLRYENPDISTIYWPDPEANLWGNNRISFSSIRNGSFNDNGLFTSSDGLRFEASDLGSQIWRRLTLDPDGNLRLYSLNESDGSWSVSWIAVPQHCRVHGFCGRIGICIYAPNATCTCPPGYKMKDLSNWRKGCSRIFDIDHTKDPKQVWFARLPYTDYWGSNMQFIKNIDHNLCKNICMSYPSCKGVEFRNWGSYIGDCYLKNHLFNGKFRQGFQGDFYLKLPRSIKASELAIRKVQTPICNNTDIDFIIHPQQRRSKGRTPWAYLYWFLLALFVIEIFFISFGCWFTFRKEKSPFEKEGYKLVSSQFRRYTYKELEVATNKFKDVIGRGGSGVVYKGVLRDGRVAAVKKLEEINQGGEEFQAELSVIKQIYHRNLVRIWGFCSEKSHRILVSEYVQNGSLDKALFGTGTANLFLGWKQRYHIAIGVAKGLAYLHHE
;
A
#
# COMPACT_ATOMS: atom_id res chain seq x y z
N MET A 1 -30.80 -69.90 22.88
CA MET A 1 -29.53 -69.17 23.08
C MET A 1 -29.17 -68.35 21.82
N LEU A 2 -30.11 -67.54 21.29
CA LEU A 2 -29.85 -66.63 20.16
C LEU A 2 -30.45 -65.22 20.36
N VAL A 3 -31.20 -65.00 21.47
CA VAL A 3 -31.84 -63.71 21.79
C VAL A 3 -30.96 -62.87 22.75
N ALA A 4 -30.04 -63.50 23.50
CA ALA A 4 -29.15 -62.79 24.43
C ALA A 4 -27.96 -62.08 23.77
N LEU A 5 -27.61 -62.45 22.52
CA LEU A 5 -26.45 -61.86 21.80
C LEU A 5 -26.79 -60.60 21.01
N LEU A 6 -28.07 -60.33 20.74
CA LEU A 6 -28.52 -59.13 20.02
C LEU A 6 -28.78 -57.92 20.93
N PHE A 7 -29.01 -58.13 22.23
CA PHE A 7 -29.20 -57.03 23.19
C PHE A 7 -27.88 -56.49 23.78
N SER A 8 -26.81 -57.29 23.80
CA SER A 8 -25.49 -56.85 24.30
C SER A 8 -24.74 -55.95 23.29
N THR A 9 -25.02 -56.08 21.99
CA THR A 9 -24.36 -55.32 20.93
C THR A 9 -25.05 -53.99 20.60
N SER A 10 -26.35 -53.84 20.88
CA SER A 10 -27.06 -52.57 20.70
C SER A 10 -26.80 -51.57 21.84
N LEU A 11 -26.67 -52.03 23.10
CA LEU A 11 -26.43 -51.14 24.24
C LEU A 11 -25.01 -50.53 24.23
N LYS A 12 -24.00 -51.27 23.78
CA LYS A 12 -22.61 -50.76 23.67
C LYS A 12 -22.39 -49.79 22.51
N LEU A 13 -23.30 -49.73 21.54
CA LEU A 13 -23.23 -48.76 20.44
C LEU A 13 -23.92 -47.43 20.77
N MET A 14 -24.92 -47.41 21.64
CA MET A 14 -25.58 -46.17 22.09
C MET A 14 -24.78 -45.42 23.17
N GLU A 15 -23.99 -46.11 23.99
CA GLU A 15 -23.14 -45.46 25.01
C GLU A 15 -21.93 -44.73 24.40
N LYS A 16 -21.41 -45.21 23.26
CA LYS A 16 -20.25 -44.60 22.58
C LYS A 16 -20.63 -43.42 21.66
N SER A 17 -21.87 -43.33 21.18
CA SER A 17 -22.33 -42.19 20.38
C SER A 17 -22.73 -40.99 21.23
N LEU A 18 -23.19 -41.20 22.47
CA LEU A 18 -23.54 -40.11 23.39
C LEU A 18 -22.31 -39.36 23.91
N PHE A 19 -21.21 -40.07 24.20
CA PHE A 19 -19.96 -39.46 24.67
C PHE A 19 -19.15 -38.71 23.58
N ALA A 20 -19.40 -39.01 22.30
CA ALA A 20 -18.75 -38.34 21.18
C ALA A 20 -19.42 -37.00 20.77
N MET A 21 -20.65 -36.74 21.25
CA MET A 21 -21.42 -35.53 20.92
C MET A 21 -21.33 -34.42 21.98
N LEU A 22 -20.90 -34.77 23.21
CA LEU A 22 -20.67 -33.82 24.32
C LEU A 22 -19.61 -32.74 24.02
N PRO A 23 -18.44 -33.02 23.40
CA PRO A 23 -17.51 -31.95 23.05
C PRO A 23 -18.00 -31.10 21.88
N PHE A 24 -18.87 -31.63 21.02
CA PHE A 24 -19.45 -30.90 19.89
C PHE A 24 -20.52 -29.90 20.33
N PHE A 25 -21.33 -30.25 21.33
CA PHE A 25 -22.29 -29.33 21.94
C PHE A 25 -21.62 -28.23 22.78
N HIS A 26 -20.48 -28.50 23.43
CA HIS A 26 -19.70 -27.45 24.09
C HIS A 26 -19.02 -26.50 23.09
N LEU A 27 -18.55 -26.99 21.94
CA LEU A 27 -18.03 -26.14 20.85
C LEU A 27 -19.12 -25.31 20.14
N LEU A 28 -20.35 -25.82 20.05
CA LEU A 28 -21.52 -25.09 19.53
C LEU A 28 -22.13 -24.11 20.55
N PHE A 29 -21.97 -24.34 21.86
CA PHE A 29 -22.35 -23.38 22.90
C PHE A 29 -21.29 -22.30 23.15
N LEU A 30 -19.99 -22.60 22.96
CA LEU A 30 -18.92 -21.60 23.02
C LEU A 30 -18.88 -20.68 21.79
N SER A 31 -19.45 -21.07 20.65
CA SER A 31 -19.62 -20.16 19.50
C SER A 31 -20.83 -19.22 19.63
N GLN A 32 -21.65 -19.38 20.68
CA GLN A 32 -22.79 -18.51 20.96
C GLN A 32 -22.54 -17.49 22.08
N PHE A 33 -21.35 -17.46 22.67
CA PHE A 33 -20.95 -16.37 23.57
C PHE A 33 -19.97 -15.42 22.88
N LEU A 34 -20.44 -14.17 22.75
CA LEU A 34 -19.72 -12.95 22.35
C LEU A 34 -19.55 -12.72 20.84
N SER A 35 -20.66 -12.73 20.09
CA SER A 35 -20.84 -11.64 19.13
C SER A 35 -21.17 -10.38 19.95
N ILE A 36 -20.13 -9.75 20.53
CA ILE A 36 -20.25 -8.38 21.01
C ILE A 36 -20.60 -7.59 19.74
N LYS A 37 -21.84 -7.12 19.63
CA LYS A 37 -22.19 -6.10 18.63
C LYS A 37 -21.15 -5.00 18.78
N ALA A 38 -20.28 -4.88 17.78
CA ALA A 38 -19.33 -3.80 17.69
C ALA A 38 -20.09 -2.49 17.84
N ILE A 39 -19.92 -1.82 18.98
CA ILE A 39 -20.57 -0.54 19.24
C ILE A 39 -19.82 0.47 18.38
N ASN A 40 -20.50 1.06 17.40
CA ASN A 40 -19.93 2.08 16.52
C ASN A 40 -20.28 3.51 16.96
N TYR A 41 -21.07 3.67 18.04
CA TYR A 41 -21.49 4.97 18.54
C TYR A 41 -21.64 5.03 20.07
N LEU A 42 -21.54 6.23 20.64
CA LEU A 42 -21.85 6.55 22.03
C LEU A 42 -23.11 7.44 22.07
N ASN A 43 -24.06 7.07 22.93
CA ASN A 43 -25.19 7.93 23.29
C ASN A 43 -24.81 8.85 24.46
N GLN A 44 -25.63 9.87 24.69
CA GLN A 44 -25.46 10.79 25.81
C GLN A 44 -25.45 10.04 27.15
N GLY A 45 -24.42 10.29 27.95
CA GLY A 45 -24.18 9.63 29.23
C GLY A 45 -23.23 8.44 29.16
N ASP A 46 -23.00 7.88 27.97
CA ASP A 46 -22.09 6.74 27.78
C ASP A 46 -20.64 7.16 28.01
N SER A 47 -19.83 6.19 28.44
CA SER A 47 -18.41 6.39 28.68
C SER A 47 -17.59 5.16 28.35
N ILE A 48 -16.35 5.41 27.96
CA ILE A 48 -15.30 4.41 27.79
C ILE A 48 -14.24 4.69 28.85
N SER A 49 -13.85 3.68 29.62
CA SER A 49 -12.78 3.78 30.63
C SER A 49 -11.56 2.99 30.19
N VAL A 50 -10.37 3.39 30.66
CA VAL A 50 -9.14 2.63 30.40
C VAL A 50 -9.18 1.24 31.07
N GLU A 51 -9.87 1.14 32.22
CA GLU A 51 -10.01 -0.08 33.02
C GLU A 51 -10.85 -1.18 32.34
N GLU A 52 -11.58 -0.83 31.27
CA GLU A 52 -12.33 -1.76 30.44
C GLU A 52 -11.78 -1.80 28.99
N PRO A 53 -10.65 -2.49 28.72
CA PRO A 53 -9.99 -2.45 27.41
C PRO A 53 -10.85 -2.98 26.25
N SER A 54 -11.87 -3.79 26.56
CA SER A 54 -12.83 -4.30 25.57
C SER A 54 -13.87 -3.26 25.14
N ASN A 55 -14.00 -2.17 25.88
CA ASN A 55 -14.96 -1.10 25.60
C ASN A 55 -14.35 -0.12 24.60
N VAL A 56 -14.44 -0.46 23.32
CA VAL A 56 -13.92 0.35 22.21
C VAL A 56 -14.99 0.54 21.14
N LEU A 57 -14.91 1.66 20.43
CA LEU A 57 -15.73 1.89 19.27
C LEU A 57 -15.09 1.21 18.05
N LYS A 58 -15.87 0.50 17.26
CA LYS A 58 -15.40 -0.09 16.00
C LYS A 58 -16.23 0.45 14.84
N SER A 59 -15.58 0.77 13.72
CA SER A 59 -16.32 1.15 12.50
C SER A 59 -17.22 0.00 12.05
N PRO A 60 -18.35 0.28 11.36
CA PRO A 60 -19.23 -0.76 10.82
C PRO A 60 -18.52 -1.88 10.04
N SER A 61 -17.49 -1.55 9.26
CA SER A 61 -16.65 -2.49 8.52
C SER A 61 -15.66 -3.27 9.39
N GLY A 62 -15.40 -2.81 10.61
CA GLY A 62 -14.34 -3.29 11.50
C GLY A 62 -12.94 -2.77 11.16
N THR A 63 -12.77 -1.98 10.09
CA THR A 63 -11.46 -1.45 9.63
C THR A 63 -10.79 -0.58 10.67
N PHE A 64 -11.56 0.29 11.34
CA PHE A 64 -11.06 1.24 12.33
C PHE A 64 -11.58 0.91 13.73
N THR A 65 -10.70 1.04 14.71
CA THR A 65 -11.05 1.01 16.13
C THR A 65 -10.71 2.36 16.75
N CYS A 66 -11.55 2.83 17.67
CA CYS A 66 -11.41 4.08 18.39
C CYS A 66 -11.58 3.82 19.89
N GLY A 67 -10.61 4.23 20.70
CA GLY A 67 -10.57 3.91 22.12
C GLY A 67 -9.28 4.37 22.78
N PHE A 68 -9.00 3.85 23.99
CA PHE A 68 -7.72 4.07 24.65
C PHE A 68 -6.64 3.18 24.05
N TYR A 69 -5.53 3.81 23.67
CA TYR A 69 -4.35 3.19 23.10
C TYR A 69 -3.17 3.37 24.06
N GLU A 70 -2.50 2.27 24.43
CA GLU A 70 -1.35 2.28 25.33
C GLU A 70 -0.09 2.69 24.58
N ILE A 71 0.53 3.81 24.98
CA ILE A 71 1.77 4.30 24.36
C ILE A 71 3.03 3.91 25.14
N SER A 72 2.88 3.70 26.44
CA SER A 72 3.91 3.23 27.36
C SER A 72 3.20 2.66 28.60
N PRO A 73 3.89 1.88 29.46
CA PRO A 73 3.25 1.28 30.63
C PRO A 73 2.48 2.32 31.45
N ASN A 74 1.18 2.06 31.67
CA ASN A 74 0.24 2.92 32.39
C ASN A 74 -0.05 4.30 31.76
N THR A 75 0.35 4.54 30.51
CA THR A 75 0.13 5.82 29.82
C THR A 75 -0.66 5.61 28.53
N PHE A 76 -1.77 6.32 28.40
CA PHE A 76 -2.76 6.09 27.35
C PHE A 76 -3.11 7.38 26.61
N THR A 77 -3.50 7.22 25.35
CA THR A 77 -4.12 8.26 24.53
C THR A 77 -5.44 7.77 23.98
N PHE A 78 -6.40 8.68 23.79
CA PHE A 78 -7.63 8.37 23.08
C PHE A 78 -7.38 8.53 21.57
N SER A 79 -7.42 7.42 20.84
CA SER A 79 -6.87 7.33 19.49
C SER A 79 -7.76 6.50 18.56
N ILE A 80 -7.59 6.72 17.26
CA ILE A 80 -8.19 5.91 16.19
C ILE A 80 -7.06 5.17 15.48
N TRP A 81 -7.23 3.86 15.23
CA TRP A 81 -6.22 3.03 14.56
C TRP A 81 -6.84 2.02 13.59
N PHE A 82 -6.02 1.54 12.66
CA PHE A 82 -6.37 0.42 11.78
C PHE A 82 -6.36 -0.91 12.54
N SER A 83 -7.52 -1.55 12.68
CA SER A 83 -7.70 -2.81 13.41
C SER A 83 -6.89 -3.96 12.81
N ASN A 84 -6.85 -4.05 11.48
CA ASN A 84 -6.24 -5.18 10.76
C ASN A 84 -4.74 -4.98 10.44
N SER A 85 -4.14 -3.89 10.89
CA SER A 85 -2.71 -3.64 10.69
C SER A 85 -1.89 -4.36 11.77
N ALA A 86 -0.70 -4.86 11.41
CA ALA A 86 0.13 -5.68 12.30
C ALA A 86 0.48 -5.01 13.63
N ASN A 87 0.58 -3.67 13.63
CA ASN A 87 0.95 -2.87 14.81
C ASN A 87 -0.20 -1.97 15.31
N HIS A 88 -1.46 -2.21 14.90
CA HIS A 88 -2.59 -1.33 15.22
C HIS A 88 -2.25 0.15 14.98
N THR A 89 -1.91 0.46 13.73
CA THR A 89 -1.36 1.75 13.34
C THR A 89 -2.35 2.88 13.63
N VAL A 90 -1.95 3.77 14.55
CA VAL A 90 -2.70 4.97 14.92
C VAL A 90 -2.71 5.97 13.78
N VAL A 91 -3.87 6.56 13.51
CA VAL A 91 -4.12 7.55 12.44
C VAL A 91 -4.64 8.88 12.97
N TRP A 92 -5.14 8.89 14.20
CA TRP A 92 -5.62 10.11 14.87
C TRP A 92 -5.53 9.95 16.38
N THR A 93 -5.30 11.03 17.11
CA THR A 93 -5.22 11.06 18.58
C THR A 93 -5.75 12.38 19.12
N ALA A 94 -6.64 12.31 20.11
CA ALA A 94 -7.28 13.48 20.73
C ALA A 94 -6.30 14.26 21.61
N ASN A 95 -5.69 13.58 22.58
CA ASN A 95 -4.88 14.16 23.64
C ASN A 95 -3.38 13.89 23.41
N HIS A 96 -2.90 14.15 22.20
CA HIS A 96 -1.52 13.84 21.83
C HIS A 96 -0.50 14.60 22.71
N ALA A 97 -0.80 15.85 23.10
CA ALA A 97 0.08 16.66 23.93
C ALA A 97 0.09 16.25 25.41
N GLU A 98 -1.02 15.70 25.90
CA GLU A 98 -1.23 15.37 27.32
C GLU A 98 -1.80 13.95 27.45
N PRO A 99 -0.93 12.91 27.44
CA PRO A 99 -1.35 11.54 27.69
C PRO A 99 -1.93 11.36 29.10
N VAL A 100 -2.86 10.42 29.26
CA VAL A 100 -3.54 10.15 30.53
C VAL A 100 -3.01 8.90 31.22
N TYR A 101 -3.13 8.86 32.54
CA TYR A 101 -2.75 7.70 33.34
C TYR A 101 -3.82 6.61 33.29
N GLY A 102 -3.42 5.34 33.38
CA GLY A 102 -4.35 4.22 33.16
C GLY A 102 -5.45 4.01 34.21
N LEU A 103 -5.32 4.57 35.42
CA LEU A 103 -6.35 4.44 36.47
C LEU A 103 -7.34 5.59 36.41
N LYS A 104 -8.64 5.30 36.52
CA LYS A 104 -9.75 6.28 36.57
C LYS A 104 -9.92 7.21 35.36
N SER A 105 -9.02 7.19 34.38
CA SER A 105 -9.20 7.97 33.16
C SER A 105 -10.30 7.37 32.28
N MET A 106 -11.16 8.26 31.80
CA MET A 106 -12.30 7.89 30.99
C MET A 106 -12.68 9.01 30.03
N ILE A 107 -13.19 8.63 28.87
CA ILE A 107 -13.84 9.54 27.95
C ILE A 107 -15.35 9.36 28.08
N LYS A 108 -16.07 10.46 28.18
CA LYS A 108 -17.51 10.48 28.39
C LYS A 108 -18.16 11.36 27.35
N PHE A 109 -19.22 10.86 26.74
CA PHE A 109 -20.11 11.71 25.96
C PHE A 109 -21.14 12.31 26.91
N SER A 110 -20.94 13.57 27.28
CA SER A 110 -21.73 14.30 28.27
C SER A 110 -23.18 14.47 27.81
N LYS A 111 -24.09 14.65 28.77
CA LYS A 111 -25.52 14.86 28.48
C LYS A 111 -25.78 16.13 27.67
N ASP A 112 -24.88 17.11 27.79
CA ASP A 112 -24.91 18.35 27.02
C ASP A 112 -24.40 18.18 25.57
N GLY A 113 -23.96 16.97 25.19
CA GLY A 113 -23.55 16.65 23.83
C GLY A 113 -22.07 16.93 23.52
N ASP A 114 -21.23 16.92 24.56
CA ASP A 114 -19.78 17.13 24.47
C ASP A 114 -19.01 15.85 24.74
N LEU A 115 -18.02 15.53 23.92
CA LEU A 115 -17.11 14.41 24.16
C LEU A 115 -15.91 14.90 24.98
N VAL A 116 -15.81 14.44 26.21
CA VAL A 116 -14.85 14.96 27.21
C VAL A 116 -13.97 13.82 27.73
N LEU A 117 -12.66 14.01 27.67
CA LEU A 117 -11.66 13.12 28.24
C LEU A 117 -11.19 13.66 29.60
N ASN A 118 -11.39 12.86 30.64
CA ASN A 118 -10.98 13.18 32.00
C ASN A 118 -9.74 12.38 32.41
N GLY A 119 -8.79 13.08 33.04
CA GLY A 119 -7.65 12.50 33.74
C GLY A 119 -8.05 11.73 35.00
N TYR A 120 -7.08 11.05 35.62
CA TYR A 120 -7.28 10.24 36.83
C TYR A 120 -7.76 11.06 38.05
N ASP A 121 -7.49 12.36 38.04
CA ASP A 121 -7.84 13.36 39.03
C ASP A 121 -9.17 14.07 38.73
N GLY A 122 -9.83 13.72 37.61
CA GLY A 122 -11.05 14.37 37.14
C GLY A 122 -10.79 15.67 36.37
N TYR A 123 -9.54 16.05 36.13
CA TYR A 123 -9.21 17.19 35.28
C TYR A 123 -9.57 16.91 33.82
N VAL A 124 -10.12 17.91 33.12
CA VAL A 124 -10.46 17.79 31.70
C VAL A 124 -9.19 17.98 30.87
N VAL A 125 -8.71 16.89 30.28
CA VAL A 125 -7.49 16.87 29.45
C VAL A 125 -7.80 17.28 28.01
N TRP A 126 -8.97 16.88 27.51
CA TRP A 126 -9.40 17.21 26.15
C TRP A 126 -10.93 17.21 26.05
N ALA A 127 -11.49 18.10 25.21
CA ALA A 127 -12.92 18.16 24.94
C ALA A 127 -13.21 18.65 23.52
N THR A 128 -14.36 18.28 22.97
CA THR A 128 -14.82 18.74 21.65
C THR A 128 -15.45 20.13 21.65
N ASN A 129 -15.85 20.64 22.83
CA ASN A 129 -16.54 21.91 23.03
C ASN A 129 -17.84 22.05 22.21
N THR A 130 -18.60 20.95 22.10
CA THR A 130 -19.87 20.89 21.34
C THR A 130 -21.13 21.07 22.20
N SER A 131 -20.95 21.36 23.50
CA SER A 131 -22.03 21.48 24.50
C SER A 131 -23.21 22.39 24.07
N SER A 132 -22.95 23.46 23.30
CA SER A 132 -23.99 24.42 22.87
C SER A 132 -24.67 24.06 21.54
N GLN A 133 -24.27 22.97 20.88
CA GLN A 133 -24.68 22.63 19.51
C GLN A 133 -25.65 21.45 19.45
N GLY A 134 -26.08 20.93 20.61
CA GLY A 134 -27.08 19.86 20.71
C GLY A 134 -26.59 18.51 20.19
N GLY A 135 -25.35 18.13 20.53
CA GLY A 135 -24.78 16.83 20.19
C GLY A 135 -25.59 15.68 20.80
N TYR A 136 -26.10 14.77 19.97
CA TYR A 136 -26.94 13.65 20.37
C TYR A 136 -26.19 12.32 20.36
N ARG A 137 -25.22 12.16 19.45
CA ARG A 137 -24.49 10.90 19.26
C ARG A 137 -23.07 11.16 18.74
N ALA A 138 -22.09 10.49 19.32
CA ALA A 138 -20.75 10.38 18.76
C ALA A 138 -20.62 9.03 18.03
N GLU A 139 -20.10 8.98 16.80
CA GLU A 139 -19.99 7.75 16.02
C GLU A 139 -18.70 7.69 15.20
N ILE A 140 -18.15 6.49 15.03
CA ILE A 140 -17.00 6.23 14.16
C ILE A 140 -17.49 5.68 12.81
N LEU A 141 -17.07 6.33 11.72
CA LEU A 141 -17.43 5.97 10.35
C LEU A 141 -16.40 5.01 9.73
N ASP A 142 -16.79 4.33 8.63
CA ASP A 142 -15.88 3.46 7.86
C ASP A 142 -14.73 4.19 7.18
N SER A 143 -14.81 5.52 7.07
CA SER A 143 -13.69 6.37 6.67
C SER A 143 -12.64 6.57 7.76
N GLY A 144 -12.91 6.14 9.00
CA GLY A 144 -12.10 6.47 10.18
C GLY A 144 -12.40 7.85 10.77
N ASN A 145 -13.41 8.56 10.25
CA ASN A 145 -13.86 9.85 10.78
C ASN A 145 -14.74 9.63 12.03
N LEU A 146 -14.29 10.16 13.17
CA LEU A 146 -15.09 10.21 14.39
C LEU A 146 -15.91 11.50 14.35
N VAL A 147 -17.24 11.38 14.36
CA VAL A 147 -18.14 12.51 14.20
C VAL A 147 -19.10 12.63 15.36
N ILE A 148 -19.47 13.86 15.71
CA ILE A 148 -20.59 14.14 16.61
C ILE A 148 -21.73 14.68 15.76
N LYS A 149 -22.90 14.08 15.91
CA LYS A 149 -24.13 14.44 15.22
C LYS A 149 -25.17 15.01 16.17
N ASN A 150 -25.93 15.97 15.69
CA ASN A 150 -27.11 16.47 16.39
C ASN A 150 -28.36 15.63 16.09
N HIS A 151 -29.51 15.99 16.66
CA HIS A 151 -30.78 15.31 16.44
C HIS A 151 -31.28 15.33 14.99
N SER A 152 -30.87 16.32 14.18
CA SER A 152 -31.15 16.35 12.74
C SER A 152 -30.17 15.52 11.91
N ASN A 153 -29.31 14.71 12.56
CA ASN A 153 -28.30 13.86 11.92
C ASN A 153 -27.23 14.64 11.14
N SER A 154 -27.09 15.95 11.37
CA SER A 154 -26.02 16.76 10.79
C SER A 154 -24.77 16.71 11.68
N ILE A 155 -23.60 16.65 11.04
CA ILE A 155 -22.30 16.61 11.71
C ILE A 155 -21.98 18.00 12.25
N ILE A 156 -21.78 18.10 13.57
CA ILE A 156 -21.41 19.35 14.26
C ILE A 156 -19.93 19.38 14.64
N TRP A 157 -19.29 18.22 14.74
CA TRP A 157 -17.85 18.08 14.98
C TRP A 157 -17.33 16.84 14.28
N GLN A 158 -16.09 16.87 13.82
CA GLN A 158 -15.43 15.73 13.20
C GLN A 158 -13.92 15.73 13.41
N SER A 159 -13.34 14.53 13.61
CA SER A 159 -11.90 14.36 13.80
C SER A 159 -11.09 14.76 12.57
N PHE A 160 -11.68 14.64 11.37
CA PHE A 160 -11.02 14.99 10.11
C PHE A 160 -10.55 16.44 10.01
N TYR A 161 -11.16 17.37 10.74
CA TYR A 161 -10.72 18.78 10.81
C TYR A 161 -9.55 19.03 11.77
N TYR A 162 -9.17 18.04 12.58
CA TYR A 162 -8.10 18.12 13.56
C TYR A 162 -7.10 16.97 13.36
N PRO A 163 -6.42 16.89 12.20
CA PRO A 163 -5.49 15.80 11.96
C PRO A 163 -4.28 15.85 12.90
N THR A 164 -3.64 14.70 13.13
CA THR A 164 -2.41 14.59 13.93
C THR A 164 -1.16 14.63 13.04
N ASP A 165 -0.74 13.46 12.56
CA ASP A 165 0.40 13.23 11.68
C ASP A 165 -0.03 12.56 10.37
N THR A 166 -1.29 12.13 10.27
CA THR A 166 -1.82 11.29 9.20
C THR A 166 -3.10 11.88 8.62
N LEU A 167 -3.24 11.77 7.29
CA LEU A 167 -4.48 12.00 6.55
C LEU A 167 -4.99 10.67 5.99
N LEU A 168 -6.30 10.48 6.08
CA LEU A 168 -7.03 9.34 5.50
C LEU A 168 -7.64 9.70 4.14
N PRO A 169 -8.08 8.70 3.35
CA PRO A 169 -8.74 8.95 2.08
C PRO A 169 -9.95 9.87 2.25
N ASN A 170 -10.11 10.81 1.32
CA ASN A 170 -11.16 11.82 1.28
C ASN A 170 -11.16 12.79 2.49
N GLN A 171 -10.14 12.74 3.36
CA GLN A 171 -9.93 13.74 4.40
C GLN A 171 -9.36 15.03 3.79
N PRO A 172 -10.02 16.18 3.96
CA PRO A 172 -9.51 17.44 3.45
C PRO A 172 -8.38 17.98 4.35
N ILE A 173 -7.29 18.43 3.73
CA ILE A 173 -6.34 19.36 4.36
C ILE A 173 -6.76 20.78 3.98
N THR A 174 -7.16 21.56 4.97
CA THR A 174 -7.64 22.95 4.82
C THR A 174 -6.60 23.95 5.31
N SER A 175 -6.91 25.25 5.29
CA SER A 175 -6.02 26.31 5.79
C SER A 175 -5.66 26.20 7.27
N SER A 176 -6.53 25.62 8.09
CA SER A 176 -6.30 25.44 9.53
C SER A 176 -5.72 24.08 9.88
N ALA A 177 -5.72 23.13 8.95
CA ALA A 177 -5.22 21.78 9.17
C ALA A 177 -3.69 21.76 9.04
N MET A 178 -3.03 21.07 9.96
CA MET A 178 -1.58 20.91 9.98
C MET A 178 -1.23 19.50 10.45
N LEU A 179 -0.41 18.78 9.69
CA LEU A 179 0.21 17.55 10.19
C LEU A 179 1.49 17.89 10.92
N VAL A 180 1.71 17.21 12.04
CA VAL A 180 2.88 17.39 12.88
C VAL A 180 3.54 16.04 13.09
N ALA A 181 4.80 15.92 12.69
CA ALA A 181 5.55 14.68 12.87
C ALA A 181 5.69 14.37 14.36
N SER A 182 5.30 13.18 14.78
CA SER A 182 5.45 12.75 16.17
C SER A 182 5.89 11.31 16.26
N ARG A 183 6.90 11.04 17.08
CA ARG A 183 7.30 9.68 17.46
C ARG A 183 6.73 9.27 18.81
N THR A 184 6.52 10.26 19.68
CA THR A 184 5.99 10.16 21.03
C THR A 184 5.42 11.53 21.43
N PRO A 185 4.45 11.61 22.36
CA PRO A 185 3.97 12.88 22.94
C PRO A 185 5.09 13.83 23.40
N LEU A 186 6.22 13.28 23.84
CA LEU A 186 7.38 13.99 24.38
C LEU A 186 8.47 14.29 23.34
N SER A 187 8.31 13.88 22.08
CA SER A 187 9.32 14.13 21.04
C SER A 187 9.14 15.51 20.42
N SER A 188 10.24 16.19 20.11
CA SER A 188 10.19 17.53 19.52
C SER A 188 9.53 17.54 18.14
N HIS A 189 8.35 18.17 18.07
CA HIS A 189 7.48 18.37 16.91
C HIS A 189 8.01 19.39 15.89
N TYR A 190 9.21 19.17 15.37
CA TYR A 190 9.86 20.17 14.51
C TYR A 190 9.40 20.13 13.06
N HIS A 191 8.84 19.03 12.59
CA HIS A 191 8.42 18.88 11.20
C HIS A 191 6.91 19.06 11.07
N LYS A 192 6.50 19.92 10.14
CA LYS A 192 5.10 20.30 9.91
C LYS A 192 4.76 20.22 8.43
N PHE A 193 3.53 19.82 8.11
CA PHE A 193 2.97 19.85 6.76
C PHE A 193 1.64 20.62 6.77
N TYR A 194 1.60 21.75 6.08
CA TYR A 194 0.43 22.63 6.03
C TYR A 194 0.52 23.60 4.86
N PHE A 195 -0.57 24.33 4.60
CA PHE A 195 -0.56 25.44 3.64
C PHE A 195 0.19 26.64 4.22
N ASP A 196 1.28 27.05 3.59
CA ASP A 196 2.05 28.21 4.00
C ASP A 196 1.35 29.55 3.69
N ASP A 197 2.03 30.65 4.00
CA ASP A 197 1.53 32.02 3.80
C ASP A 197 1.31 32.36 2.32
N ASN A 198 1.92 31.62 1.40
CA ASN A 198 1.73 31.74 -0.05
C ASN A 198 0.67 30.78 -0.59
N TYR A 199 -0.14 30.15 0.28
CA TYR A 199 -1.17 29.19 -0.09
C TYR A 199 -0.63 27.92 -0.75
N VAL A 200 0.63 27.55 -0.49
CA VAL A 200 1.26 26.33 -1.02
C VAL A 200 1.42 25.28 0.07
N LEU A 201 1.10 24.02 -0.23
CA LEU A 201 1.32 22.91 0.70
C LEU A 201 2.82 22.64 0.86
N SER A 202 3.35 22.88 2.05
CA SER A 202 4.78 22.90 2.28
C SER A 202 5.17 22.03 3.47
N LEU A 203 6.32 21.35 3.36
CA LEU A 203 7.00 20.74 4.50
C LEU A 203 7.98 21.74 5.10
N ARG A 204 7.81 21.97 6.40
CA ARG A 204 8.57 22.96 7.16
C ARG A 204 9.26 22.31 8.34
N TYR A 205 10.53 22.68 8.54
CA TYR A 205 11.28 22.37 9.75
C TYR A 205 11.36 23.64 10.60
N GLU A 206 10.83 23.57 11.82
CA GLU A 206 10.72 24.68 12.75
C GLU A 206 11.18 24.26 14.14
N ASN A 207 12.24 24.90 14.61
CA ASN A 207 12.74 24.81 15.97
C ASN A 207 12.92 26.24 16.55
N PRO A 208 13.28 26.41 17.83
CA PRO A 208 13.44 27.74 18.43
C PRO A 208 14.50 28.64 17.75
N ASP A 209 15.44 28.07 16.98
CA ASP A 209 16.52 28.80 16.33
C ASP A 209 16.23 29.12 14.84
N ILE A 210 15.54 28.23 14.13
CA ILE A 210 15.33 28.29 12.67
C ILE A 210 13.94 27.79 12.26
N SER A 211 13.38 28.41 11.23
CA SER A 211 12.13 28.01 10.59
C SER A 211 12.32 28.04 9.07
N THR A 212 12.31 26.87 8.41
CA THR A 212 12.68 26.73 6.99
C THR A 212 11.80 25.73 6.25
N ILE A 213 11.40 26.08 5.02
CA ILE A 213 10.71 25.17 4.10
C ILE A 213 11.77 24.36 3.33
N TYR A 214 11.54 23.06 3.19
CA TYR A 214 12.43 22.15 2.42
C TYR A 214 11.70 21.35 1.34
N TRP A 215 10.39 21.47 1.28
CA TRP A 215 9.57 20.92 0.20
C TRP A 215 8.31 21.80 0.04
N PRO A 216 7.89 22.18 -1.18
CA PRO A 216 8.53 21.90 -2.47
C PRO A 216 9.95 22.49 -2.58
N ASP A 217 10.69 22.18 -3.65
CA ASP A 217 12.12 22.51 -3.73
C ASP A 217 12.35 24.01 -3.54
N PRO A 218 12.99 24.44 -2.44
CA PRO A 218 13.09 25.86 -2.13
C PRO A 218 14.12 26.60 -3.01
N GLU A 219 14.93 25.87 -3.80
CA GLU A 219 15.81 26.46 -4.82
C GLU A 219 15.07 26.76 -6.12
N ALA A 220 13.92 26.12 -6.36
CA ALA A 220 13.08 26.36 -7.52
C ALA A 220 12.02 27.43 -7.21
N ASN A 221 11.67 28.22 -8.22
CA ASN A 221 10.52 29.11 -8.12
C ASN A 221 9.19 28.31 -8.17
N LEU A 222 8.06 28.99 -8.00
CA LEU A 222 6.74 28.35 -7.99
C LEU A 222 6.45 27.55 -9.26
N TRP A 223 6.76 28.09 -10.44
CA TRP A 223 6.58 27.39 -11.72
C TRP A 223 7.48 26.17 -11.87
N GLY A 224 8.75 26.27 -11.46
CA GLY A 224 9.68 25.14 -11.46
C GLY A 224 9.25 24.01 -10.51
N ASN A 225 8.48 24.34 -9.47
CA ASN A 225 7.86 23.39 -8.58
C ASN A 225 6.47 22.90 -9.05
N ASN A 226 5.97 23.40 -10.19
CA ASN A 226 4.61 23.16 -10.68
C ASN A 226 3.53 23.51 -9.63
N ARG A 227 3.68 24.65 -8.93
CA ARG A 227 2.75 25.12 -7.90
C ARG A 227 2.13 26.46 -8.26
N ILE A 228 0.94 26.71 -7.72
CA ILE A 228 0.13 27.90 -7.95
C ILE A 228 -0.16 28.57 -6.61
N SER A 229 0.21 29.84 -6.46
CA SER A 229 -0.02 30.64 -5.24
C SER A 229 -1.11 31.71 -5.42
N PHE A 230 -1.76 31.78 -6.58
CA PHE A 230 -2.72 32.85 -6.93
C PHE A 230 -4.15 32.56 -6.48
N SER A 231 -4.40 31.39 -5.88
CA SER A 231 -5.71 31.01 -5.35
C SER A 231 -5.67 31.11 -3.83
N SER A 232 -6.64 31.81 -3.24
CA SER A 232 -6.83 31.82 -1.78
C SER A 232 -7.48 30.54 -1.26
N ILE A 233 -7.94 29.66 -2.16
CA ILE A 233 -8.51 28.37 -1.80
C ILE A 233 -7.40 27.49 -1.24
N ARG A 234 -7.63 26.95 -0.03
CA ARG A 234 -6.73 26.02 0.65
C ARG A 234 -7.48 24.73 0.90
N ASN A 235 -7.40 23.82 -0.06
CA ASN A 235 -8.03 22.52 0.04
C ASN A 235 -7.22 21.49 -0.75
N GLY A 236 -6.93 20.36 -0.12
CA GLY A 236 -6.35 19.20 -0.78
C GLY A 236 -6.82 17.92 -0.14
N SER A 237 -6.76 16.82 -0.88
CA SER A 237 -7.10 15.48 -0.37
C SER A 237 -6.61 14.43 -1.35
N PHE A 238 -6.45 13.19 -0.89
CA PHE A 238 -6.33 12.05 -1.80
C PHE A 238 -7.58 11.18 -1.75
N ASN A 239 -7.91 10.57 -2.87
CA ASN A 239 -9.05 9.65 -2.97
C ASN A 239 -8.66 8.21 -2.63
N ASP A 240 -9.66 7.33 -2.60
CA ASP A 240 -9.48 5.90 -2.29
C ASP A 240 -8.58 5.15 -3.30
N ASN A 241 -8.40 5.71 -4.51
CA ASN A 241 -7.52 5.13 -5.53
C ASN A 241 -6.04 5.50 -5.32
N GLY A 242 -5.73 6.45 -4.44
CA GLY A 242 -4.37 6.92 -4.18
C GLY A 242 -3.94 8.12 -5.02
N LEU A 243 -4.88 8.86 -5.62
CA LEU A 243 -4.59 10.12 -6.32
C LEU A 243 -4.79 11.31 -5.37
N PHE A 244 -3.73 12.07 -5.12
CA PHE A 244 -3.78 13.33 -4.36
C PHE A 244 -3.91 14.52 -5.31
N THR A 245 -4.79 15.46 -4.95
CA THR A 245 -4.90 16.77 -5.60
C THR A 245 -5.06 17.88 -4.56
N SER A 246 -4.55 19.06 -4.87
CA SER A 246 -4.67 20.24 -4.03
C SER A 246 -4.86 21.51 -4.85
N SER A 247 -5.43 22.54 -4.22
CA SER A 247 -5.71 23.85 -4.79
C SER A 247 -4.46 24.60 -5.27
N ASP A 248 -3.29 24.28 -4.73
CA ASP A 248 -1.99 24.82 -5.14
C ASP A 248 -1.36 24.10 -6.35
N GLY A 249 -2.12 23.21 -7.00
CA GLY A 249 -1.66 22.45 -8.16
C GLY A 249 -0.85 21.19 -7.82
N LEU A 250 -0.60 20.89 -6.54
CA LEU A 250 0.06 19.64 -6.16
C LEU A 250 -0.79 18.44 -6.60
N ARG A 251 -0.16 17.57 -7.39
CA ARG A 251 -0.71 16.29 -7.82
C ARG A 251 0.34 15.21 -7.70
N PHE A 252 -0.02 14.11 -7.06
CA PHE A 252 0.79 12.89 -7.05
C PHE A 252 -0.11 11.66 -6.97
N GLU A 253 0.42 10.52 -7.39
CA GLU A 253 -0.29 9.25 -7.40
C GLU A 253 0.52 8.17 -6.70
N ALA A 254 -0.19 7.23 -6.08
CA ALA A 254 0.39 6.02 -5.55
C ALA A 254 0.97 5.16 -6.67
N SER A 255 2.13 4.53 -6.44
CA SER A 255 2.73 3.58 -7.39
C SER A 255 1.85 2.36 -7.68
N ASP A 256 0.95 2.04 -6.75
CA ASP A 256 -0.03 0.95 -6.82
C ASP A 256 -1.45 1.48 -7.04
N LEU A 257 -1.60 2.55 -7.83
CA LEU A 257 -2.87 3.22 -8.13
C LEU A 257 -3.98 2.20 -8.42
N GLY A 258 -5.05 2.25 -7.63
CA GLY A 258 -6.12 1.25 -7.71
C GLY A 258 -7.07 1.29 -6.52
N SER A 259 -8.27 0.77 -6.71
CA SER A 259 -9.28 0.64 -5.66
C SER A 259 -8.99 -0.52 -4.71
N GLN A 260 -9.76 -0.63 -3.63
CA GLN A 260 -9.70 -1.72 -2.64
C GLN A 260 -8.36 -1.84 -1.88
N ILE A 261 -7.57 -0.77 -1.82
CA ILE A 261 -6.34 -0.71 -1.03
C ILE A 261 -6.51 0.39 0.01
N TRP A 262 -6.42 0.03 1.29
CA TRP A 262 -6.40 1.01 2.37
C TRP A 262 -5.10 1.80 2.32
N ARG A 263 -5.23 3.13 2.34
CA ARG A 263 -4.09 4.04 2.25
C ARG A 263 -4.11 5.06 3.38
N ARG A 264 -2.93 5.56 3.71
CA ARG A 264 -2.74 6.69 4.62
C ARG A 264 -1.59 7.56 4.16
N LEU A 265 -1.73 8.87 4.27
CA LEU A 265 -0.67 9.83 4.00
C LEU A 265 -0.14 10.34 5.35
N THR A 266 1.08 9.94 5.71
CA THR A 266 1.63 10.21 7.04
C THR A 266 2.91 11.05 6.94
N LEU A 267 3.00 12.08 7.79
CA LEU A 267 4.24 12.82 8.03
C LEU A 267 5.04 12.08 9.09
N ASP A 268 5.98 11.27 8.63
CA ASP A 268 6.76 10.41 9.50
C ASP A 268 7.68 11.21 10.41
N PRO A 269 8.09 10.62 11.56
CA PRO A 269 9.02 11.27 12.48
C PRO A 269 10.30 11.78 11.82
N ASP A 270 10.77 11.15 10.73
CA ASP A 270 11.95 11.58 9.97
C ASP A 270 11.78 12.87 9.17
N GLY A 271 10.58 13.46 9.16
CA GLY A 271 10.26 14.68 8.47
C GLY A 271 9.85 14.48 7.02
N ASN A 272 9.62 13.24 6.58
CA ASN A 272 9.16 12.99 5.22
C ASN A 272 7.67 12.67 5.19
N LEU A 273 7.00 13.13 4.14
CA LEU A 273 5.62 12.79 3.88
C LEU A 273 5.57 11.56 2.98
N ARG A 274 4.88 10.50 3.41
CA ARG A 274 4.78 9.24 2.69
C ARG A 274 3.34 8.79 2.55
N LEU A 275 2.99 8.33 1.35
CA LEU A 275 1.76 7.58 1.12
C LEU A 275 2.06 6.11 1.36
N TYR A 276 1.28 5.50 2.23
CA TYR A 276 1.38 4.09 2.57
C TYR A 276 0.17 3.33 2.06
N SER A 277 0.42 2.11 1.59
CA SER A 277 -0.60 1.14 1.18
C SER A 277 -0.56 -0.07 2.11
N LEU A 278 -1.72 -0.47 2.64
CA LEU A 278 -1.83 -1.61 3.54
C LEU A 278 -1.84 -2.92 2.75
N ASN A 279 -0.98 -3.85 3.12
CA ASN A 279 -1.10 -5.23 2.70
C ASN A 279 -2.02 -5.98 3.67
N GLU A 280 -3.24 -6.31 3.25
CA GLU A 280 -4.22 -6.99 4.12
C GLU A 280 -3.82 -8.42 4.51
N SER A 281 -2.90 -9.06 3.77
CA SER A 281 -2.49 -10.44 4.05
C SER A 281 -1.61 -10.57 5.29
N ASP A 282 -0.76 -9.57 5.57
CA ASP A 282 0.18 -9.57 6.70
C ASP A 282 0.02 -8.33 7.62
N GLY A 283 -0.87 -7.40 7.28
CA GLY A 283 -1.11 -6.16 8.01
C GLY A 283 0.05 -5.15 7.92
N SER A 284 1.01 -5.35 7.01
CA SER A 284 2.18 -4.48 6.84
C SER A 284 1.89 -3.28 5.94
N TRP A 285 2.66 -2.21 6.10
CA TRP A 285 2.55 -1.01 5.27
C TRP A 285 3.71 -0.94 4.27
N SER A 286 3.40 -0.77 2.99
CA SER A 286 4.37 -0.47 1.94
C SER A 286 4.30 1.01 1.57
N VAL A 287 5.43 1.61 1.20
CA VAL A 287 5.47 3.01 0.74
C VAL A 287 5.16 3.05 -0.75
N SER A 288 4.07 3.69 -1.14
CA SER A 288 3.64 3.84 -2.54
C SER A 288 3.96 5.23 -3.12
N TRP A 289 4.25 6.23 -2.29
CA TRP A 289 4.78 7.53 -2.71
C TRP A 289 5.57 8.22 -1.59
N ILE A 290 6.53 9.09 -1.95
CA ILE A 290 7.36 9.85 -1.01
C ILE A 290 7.62 11.28 -1.52
N ALA A 291 7.49 12.28 -0.64
CA ALA A 291 7.71 13.68 -1.00
C ALA A 291 9.17 14.03 -1.28
N VAL A 292 10.09 13.54 -0.43
CA VAL A 292 11.53 13.83 -0.52
C VAL A 292 12.32 12.53 -0.66
N PRO A 293 12.60 12.03 -1.88
CA PRO A 293 13.29 10.75 -2.07
C PRO A 293 14.70 10.70 -1.45
N GLN A 294 15.39 11.85 -1.44
CA GLN A 294 16.73 11.99 -0.89
C GLN A 294 16.68 12.46 0.58
N HIS A 295 16.92 11.56 1.52
CA HIS A 295 16.84 11.84 2.96
C HIS A 295 17.71 13.03 3.42
N CYS A 296 18.91 13.23 2.84
CA CYS A 296 19.75 14.39 3.18
C CYS A 296 19.17 15.76 2.74
N ARG A 297 18.07 15.79 1.98
CA ARG A 297 17.32 17.02 1.66
C ARG A 297 16.29 17.36 2.73
N VAL A 298 15.93 16.42 3.61
CA VAL A 298 15.02 16.68 4.72
C VAL A 298 15.75 17.52 5.76
N HIS A 299 15.23 18.71 6.04
CA HIS A 299 15.86 19.62 7.00
C HIS A 299 15.80 19.05 8.42
N GLY A 300 16.83 19.34 9.21
CA GLY A 300 16.96 18.85 10.58
C GLY A 300 17.42 17.39 10.73
N PHE A 301 17.72 16.67 9.63
CA PHE A 301 18.14 15.27 9.67
C PHE A 301 19.38 15.02 10.56
N CYS A 302 20.43 15.84 10.42
CA CYS A 302 21.66 15.76 11.23
C CYS A 302 21.78 16.81 12.35
N GLY A 303 20.71 17.55 12.63
CA GLY A 303 20.73 18.62 13.62
C GLY A 303 21.70 19.76 13.32
N ARG A 304 21.95 20.61 14.33
CA ARG A 304 22.84 21.78 14.23
C ARG A 304 24.31 21.33 13.99
N ILE A 305 24.99 21.96 13.03
CA ILE A 305 26.40 21.73 12.62
C ILE A 305 26.66 20.32 12.01
N GLY A 306 25.70 19.39 12.09
CA GLY A 306 25.85 18.08 11.47
C GLY A 306 25.80 18.16 9.94
N ILE A 307 26.54 17.26 9.30
CA ILE A 307 26.62 17.11 7.85
C ILE A 307 26.07 15.74 7.46
N CYS A 308 25.05 15.73 6.59
CA CYS A 308 24.50 14.52 6.00
C CYS A 308 25.36 14.07 4.81
N ILE A 309 25.78 12.81 4.82
CA ILE A 309 26.58 12.17 3.78
C ILE A 309 25.93 10.84 3.37
N TYR A 310 26.08 10.45 2.11
CA TYR A 310 25.66 9.12 1.63
C TYR A 310 26.84 8.15 1.69
N ALA A 311 26.75 7.13 2.55
CA ALA A 311 27.82 6.14 2.71
C ALA A 311 27.33 4.77 3.24
N PRO A 312 26.62 3.91 2.48
CA PRO A 312 25.87 4.11 1.21
C PRO A 312 24.45 4.68 1.42
N ASN A 313 23.95 4.65 2.66
CA ASN A 313 22.71 5.31 3.07
C ASN A 313 23.00 6.69 3.66
N ALA A 314 21.97 7.52 3.85
CA ALA A 314 22.11 8.81 4.51
C ALA A 314 22.57 8.62 5.96
N THR A 315 23.72 9.20 6.28
CA THR A 315 24.37 9.15 7.60
C THR A 315 24.85 10.54 7.99
N CYS A 316 24.99 10.79 9.30
CA CYS A 316 25.40 12.08 9.82
C CYS A 316 26.85 12.02 10.31
N THR A 317 27.57 13.12 10.09
CA THR A 317 28.94 13.30 10.57
C THR A 317 29.11 14.72 11.12
N CYS A 318 30.06 14.90 12.05
CA CYS A 318 30.44 16.22 12.52
C CYS A 318 31.67 16.73 11.75
N PRO A 319 31.75 18.04 11.46
CA PRO A 319 32.93 18.63 10.87
C PRO A 319 34.11 18.67 11.86
N PRO A 320 35.34 18.93 11.38
CA PRO A 320 36.53 19.06 12.23
C PRO A 320 36.32 20.07 13.37
N GLY A 321 36.77 19.71 14.58
CA GLY A 321 36.57 20.51 15.78
C GLY A 321 35.20 20.33 16.46
N TYR A 322 34.38 19.39 15.99
CA TYR A 322 33.08 19.09 16.56
C TYR A 322 32.90 17.58 16.78
N LYS A 323 32.11 17.24 17.80
CA LYS A 323 31.71 15.86 18.15
C LYS A 323 30.19 15.77 18.31
N MET A 324 29.63 14.59 18.12
CA MET A 324 28.19 14.35 18.29
C MET A 324 27.75 14.78 19.70
N LYS A 325 26.67 15.55 19.81
CA LYS A 325 26.21 16.09 21.10
C LYS A 325 25.60 15.01 22.00
N ASP A 326 24.87 14.08 21.39
CA ASP A 326 24.22 12.96 22.05
C ASP A 326 24.46 11.72 21.19
N LEU A 327 25.10 10.69 21.75
CA LEU A 327 25.54 9.49 21.02
C LEU A 327 24.40 8.69 20.40
N SER A 328 23.16 8.89 20.86
CA SER A 328 21.98 8.16 20.38
C SER A 328 21.17 8.94 19.34
N ASN A 329 21.30 10.27 19.28
CA ASN A 329 20.39 11.13 18.54
C ASN A 329 21.10 12.23 17.76
N TRP A 330 21.32 11.99 16.47
CA TRP A 330 21.93 12.96 15.55
C TRP A 330 21.12 14.24 15.37
N ARG A 331 19.81 14.27 15.66
CA ARG A 331 19.01 15.51 15.54
C ARG A 331 19.42 16.59 16.53
N LYS A 332 20.05 16.21 17.65
CA LYS A 332 20.63 17.17 18.61
C LYS A 332 21.91 17.83 18.07
N GLY A 333 22.43 17.34 16.94
CA GLY A 333 23.55 17.94 16.23
C GLY A 333 24.90 17.67 16.86
N CYS A 334 25.84 18.56 16.56
CA CYS A 334 27.22 18.49 17.02
C CYS A 334 27.52 19.58 18.06
N SER A 335 28.42 19.25 18.98
CA SER A 335 28.98 20.14 20.00
C SER A 335 30.46 20.39 19.69
N ARG A 336 30.92 21.63 19.89
CA ARG A 336 32.33 22.00 19.71
C ARG A 336 33.21 21.35 20.78
N ILE A 337 34.48 21.11 20.45
CA ILE A 337 35.49 20.61 21.40
C ILE A 337 36.47 21.69 21.87
N PHE A 338 36.17 22.97 21.61
CA PHE A 338 37.02 24.12 21.87
C PHE A 338 36.24 25.32 22.41
N ASP A 339 36.94 26.27 23.04
CA ASP A 339 36.36 27.47 23.65
C ASP A 339 36.16 28.64 22.67
N ILE A 340 35.11 29.45 22.92
CA ILE A 340 34.67 30.55 22.04
C ILE A 340 35.68 31.69 22.00
N ASP A 341 36.38 31.99 23.10
CA ASP A 341 37.17 33.22 23.21
C ASP A 341 38.29 33.29 22.17
N HIS A 342 38.84 32.15 21.76
CA HIS A 342 39.83 32.04 20.68
C HIS A 342 39.28 32.39 19.28
N THR A 343 37.96 32.51 19.10
CA THR A 343 37.34 32.88 17.82
C THR A 343 37.04 34.37 17.67
N LYS A 344 37.25 35.16 18.73
CA LYS A 344 37.01 36.61 18.73
C LYS A 344 38.20 37.39 18.17
N ASP A 345 39.42 36.90 18.32
CA ASP A 345 40.63 37.49 17.75
C ASP A 345 40.85 37.01 16.29
N PRO A 346 40.81 37.90 15.29
CA PRO A 346 41.07 37.55 13.89
C PRO A 346 42.43 36.88 13.67
N LYS A 347 43.43 37.13 14.51
CA LYS A 347 44.77 36.52 14.41
C LYS A 347 44.81 35.06 14.84
N GLN A 348 43.78 34.59 15.56
CA GLN A 348 43.71 33.25 16.12
C GLN A 348 42.77 32.31 15.36
N VAL A 349 42.16 32.77 14.25
CA VAL A 349 41.24 31.95 13.45
C VAL A 349 41.84 31.54 12.10
N TRP A 350 41.32 30.45 11.57
CA TRP A 350 41.58 29.98 10.21
C TRP A 350 40.33 29.29 9.66
N PHE A 351 40.33 28.96 8.37
CA PHE A 351 39.19 28.35 7.69
C PHE A 351 39.49 26.92 7.25
N ALA A 352 38.78 25.95 7.82
CA ALA A 352 38.81 24.56 7.39
C ALA A 352 37.93 24.37 6.16
N ARG A 353 38.51 23.88 5.06
CA ARG A 353 37.79 23.60 3.82
C ARG A 353 37.03 22.28 3.94
N LEU A 354 35.73 22.34 3.70
CA LEU A 354 34.81 21.21 3.58
C LEU A 354 34.35 21.13 2.11
N PRO A 355 34.98 20.27 1.30
CA PRO A 355 34.67 20.21 -0.12
C PRO A 355 33.24 19.75 -0.37
N TYR A 356 32.58 20.29 -1.40
CA TYR A 356 31.26 19.85 -1.87
C TYR A 356 30.18 19.84 -0.78
N THR A 357 30.31 20.72 0.21
CA THR A 357 29.44 20.79 1.38
C THR A 357 28.59 22.05 1.30
N ASP A 358 27.28 21.89 1.46
CA ASP A 358 26.29 22.96 1.48
C ASP A 358 25.62 22.98 2.86
N TYR A 359 25.58 24.14 3.51
CA TYR A 359 24.75 24.38 4.69
C TYR A 359 23.56 25.23 4.27
N TRP A 360 22.50 24.56 3.80
CA TRP A 360 21.42 25.25 3.12
C TRP A 360 20.66 26.21 4.05
N GLY A 361 20.36 27.40 3.54
CA GLY A 361 19.60 28.45 4.24
C GLY A 361 20.42 29.25 5.27
N SER A 362 19.72 30.04 6.08
CA SER A 362 20.29 30.88 7.17
C SER A 362 21.50 31.73 6.77
N ASN A 363 21.44 32.35 5.58
CA ASN A 363 22.48 33.24 5.10
C ASN A 363 22.43 34.57 5.87
N MET A 364 23.52 34.92 6.55
CA MET A 364 23.68 36.23 7.15
C MET A 364 23.86 37.32 6.08
N GLN A 365 24.63 37.01 5.04
CA GLN A 365 24.87 37.92 3.93
C GLN A 365 25.17 37.13 2.65
N PHE A 366 24.68 37.61 1.52
CA PHE A 366 25.00 37.10 0.18
C PHE A 366 25.70 38.20 -0.62
N ILE A 367 26.85 37.86 -1.22
CA ILE A 367 27.65 38.77 -2.03
C ILE A 367 28.01 38.07 -3.33
N LYS A 368 27.59 38.63 -4.46
CA LYS A 368 27.85 38.11 -5.79
C LYS A 368 29.19 38.60 -6.33
N ASN A 369 29.88 37.80 -7.14
CA ASN A 369 31.09 38.19 -7.86
C ASN A 369 32.20 38.79 -6.97
N ILE A 370 32.54 38.13 -5.87
CA ILE A 370 33.58 38.57 -4.94
C ILE A 370 34.78 37.62 -4.94
N ASP A 371 35.96 38.17 -4.66
CA ASP A 371 37.16 37.37 -4.41
C ASP A 371 37.00 36.46 -3.19
N HIS A 372 37.45 35.22 -3.32
CA HIS A 372 37.36 34.18 -2.30
C HIS A 372 38.06 34.55 -0.98
N ASN A 373 39.22 35.19 -1.01
CA ASN A 373 39.93 35.61 0.20
C ASN A 373 39.24 36.82 0.84
N LEU A 374 38.73 37.74 0.02
CA LEU A 374 37.95 38.87 0.52
C LEU A 374 36.68 38.40 1.24
N CYS A 375 35.97 37.42 0.69
CA CYS A 375 34.81 36.76 1.32
C CYS A 375 35.16 36.22 2.73
N LYS A 376 36.29 35.52 2.86
CA LYS A 376 36.78 35.02 4.16
C LYS A 376 37.10 36.15 5.13
N ASN A 377 37.76 37.22 4.66
CA ASN A 377 38.11 38.37 5.49
C ASN A 377 36.87 39.09 6.03
N ILE A 378 35.81 39.21 5.23
CA ILE A 378 34.52 39.75 5.70
C ILE A 378 33.93 38.85 6.81
N CYS A 379 33.98 37.53 6.68
CA CYS A 379 33.55 36.64 7.78
C CYS A 379 34.47 36.72 9.02
N MET A 380 35.75 37.06 8.86
CA MET A 380 36.64 37.27 10.01
C MET A 380 36.24 38.49 10.82
N SER A 381 35.80 39.58 10.17
CA SER A 381 35.41 40.81 10.86
C SER A 381 34.12 40.67 11.67
N TYR A 382 33.25 39.69 11.34
CA TYR A 382 32.03 39.40 12.11
C TYR A 382 32.25 38.26 13.14
N PRO A 383 32.08 38.52 14.45
CA PRO A 383 32.16 37.48 15.50
C PRO A 383 31.05 36.41 15.40
N SER A 384 29.88 36.80 14.86
CA SER A 384 28.73 35.93 14.65
C SER A 384 28.93 34.96 13.48
N CYS A 385 29.80 35.29 12.51
CA CYS A 385 30.05 34.44 11.35
C CYS A 385 30.78 33.15 11.75
N LYS A 386 30.19 32.01 11.39
CA LYS A 386 30.70 30.66 11.68
C LYS A 386 31.40 30.03 10.49
N GLY A 387 31.17 30.53 9.28
CA GLY A 387 31.83 30.08 8.07
C GLY A 387 31.24 30.73 6.84
N VAL A 388 31.84 30.44 5.70
CA VAL A 388 31.39 30.93 4.40
C VAL A 388 31.20 29.77 3.44
N GLU A 389 30.11 29.80 2.70
CA GLU A 389 29.90 28.96 1.52
C GLU A 389 30.32 29.78 0.30
N PHE A 390 31.20 29.23 -0.53
CA PHE A 390 31.68 29.88 -1.73
C PHE A 390 31.34 29.03 -2.95
N ARG A 391 30.49 29.56 -3.84
CA ARG A 391 30.07 28.90 -5.09
C ARG A 391 30.83 29.49 -6.26
N ASN A 392 31.14 28.64 -7.24
CA ASN A 392 32.04 28.83 -8.40
C ASN A 392 33.38 28.08 -8.25
N TRP A 393 33.33 26.78 -8.51
CA TRP A 393 34.45 25.85 -8.35
C TRP A 393 35.63 26.22 -9.27
N GLY A 394 36.82 26.46 -8.70
CA GLY A 394 38.06 26.68 -9.45
C GLY A 394 38.33 28.12 -9.89
N SER A 395 37.41 29.05 -9.64
CA SER A 395 37.60 30.48 -9.85
C SER A 395 37.95 31.21 -8.56
N TYR A 396 38.77 32.25 -8.64
CA TYR A 396 39.01 33.17 -7.51
C TYR A 396 37.80 34.07 -7.22
N ILE A 397 36.95 34.30 -8.22
CA ILE A 397 35.76 35.15 -8.15
C ILE A 397 34.51 34.28 -8.18
N GLY A 398 33.58 34.51 -7.26
CA GLY A 398 32.36 33.70 -7.14
C GLY A 398 31.34 34.30 -6.20
N ASP A 399 30.38 33.47 -5.83
CA ASP A 399 29.25 33.84 -4.98
C ASP A 399 29.54 33.42 -3.54
N CYS A 400 29.50 34.39 -2.63
CA CYS A 400 29.87 34.26 -1.23
C CYS A 400 28.62 34.33 -0.34
N TYR A 401 28.41 33.31 0.48
CA TYR A 401 27.32 33.25 1.45
C TYR A 401 27.89 33.10 2.86
N LEU A 402 27.78 34.16 3.66
CA LEU A 402 28.18 34.14 5.07
C LEU A 402 27.11 33.42 5.89
N LYS A 403 27.53 32.51 6.77
CA LYS A 403 26.62 31.75 7.65
C LYS A 403 26.88 32.06 9.11
N ASN A 404 25.82 32.37 9.85
CA ASN A 404 25.83 32.52 11.31
C ASN A 404 25.21 31.29 12.01
N HIS A 405 24.26 30.61 11.37
CA HIS A 405 23.68 29.35 11.82
C HIS A 405 24.01 28.23 10.83
N LEU A 406 24.56 27.14 11.34
CA LEU A 406 24.91 25.97 10.54
C LEU A 406 23.86 24.89 10.77
N PHE A 407 22.88 24.83 9.88
CA PHE A 407 21.86 23.78 9.81
C PHE A 407 21.78 23.23 8.40
N ASN A 408 21.18 22.05 8.26
CA ASN A 408 20.95 21.41 6.96
C ASN A 408 22.24 21.20 6.13
N GLY A 409 23.34 20.87 6.84
CA GLY A 409 24.60 20.51 6.23
C GLY A 409 24.43 19.24 5.40
N LYS A 410 24.80 19.27 4.12
CA LYS A 410 24.79 18.12 3.21
C LYS A 410 26.05 18.10 2.37
N PHE A 411 26.61 16.91 2.20
CA PHE A 411 27.68 16.64 1.24
C PHE A 411 27.08 16.06 -0.03
N ARG A 412 27.37 16.66 -1.18
CA ARG A 412 26.90 16.17 -2.49
C ARG A 412 28.04 16.25 -3.51
N GLN A 413 28.49 15.09 -4.00
CA GLN A 413 29.42 15.06 -5.14
C GLN A 413 28.80 15.78 -6.34
N GLY A 414 29.57 16.69 -6.95
CA GLY A 414 29.11 17.54 -8.05
C GLY A 414 28.46 18.87 -7.63
N PHE A 415 28.36 19.16 -6.33
CA PHE A 415 27.97 20.49 -5.86
C PHE A 415 29.02 21.54 -6.27
N GLN A 416 28.60 22.65 -6.87
CA GLN A 416 29.52 23.68 -7.41
C GLN A 416 29.98 24.69 -6.35
N GLY A 417 30.32 24.22 -5.16
CA GLY A 417 30.76 25.07 -4.07
C GLY A 417 31.41 24.32 -2.92
N ASP A 418 32.13 25.07 -2.10
CA ASP A 418 32.80 24.59 -0.89
C ASP A 418 32.36 25.38 0.33
N PHE A 419 32.31 24.71 1.47
CA PHE A 419 32.11 25.37 2.75
C PHE A 419 33.44 25.56 3.47
N TYR A 420 33.69 26.75 3.97
CA TYR A 420 34.86 27.12 4.74
C TYR A 420 34.44 27.41 6.17
N LEU A 421 34.71 26.47 7.07
CA LEU A 421 34.34 26.54 8.48
C LEU A 421 35.37 27.34 9.28
N LYS A 422 34.93 28.35 10.03
CA LYS A 422 35.78 29.17 10.89
C LYS A 422 36.14 28.38 12.16
N LEU A 423 37.43 28.14 12.38
CA LEU A 423 37.97 27.41 13.53
C LEU A 423 39.13 28.17 14.17
N PRO A 424 39.40 27.98 15.48
CA PRO A 424 40.62 28.49 16.10
C PRO A 424 41.86 27.74 15.58
N ARG A 425 42.99 28.44 15.48
CA ARG A 425 44.29 27.89 15.04
C ARG A 425 44.84 26.81 15.95
N SER A 426 44.38 26.74 17.20
CA SER A 426 44.70 25.65 18.12
C SER A 426 44.24 24.29 17.60
N ILE A 427 43.17 24.27 16.79
CA ILE A 427 42.74 23.07 16.08
C ILE A 427 43.47 23.02 14.75
N LYS A 428 44.58 22.28 14.72
CA LYS A 428 45.13 21.79 13.46
C LYS A 428 44.17 20.71 12.98
N ALA A 429 43.34 21.01 11.98
CA ALA A 429 42.65 19.94 11.28
C ALA A 429 43.75 19.12 10.61
N SER A 430 44.11 17.98 11.21
CA SER A 430 44.77 16.93 10.47
C SER A 430 43.89 16.70 9.22
N GLU A 431 44.50 16.71 8.05
CA GLU A 431 43.86 16.30 6.80
C GLU A 431 43.40 14.84 6.94
N LEU A 432 42.27 14.57 7.61
CA LEU A 432 41.60 13.26 7.72
C LEU A 432 40.40 13.39 8.66
N ALA A 433 39.21 13.67 8.12
CA ALA A 433 37.93 13.33 8.78
C ALA A 433 36.68 13.39 7.90
N ILE A 434 36.73 13.89 6.66
CA ILE A 434 35.78 13.36 5.67
C ILE A 434 36.44 12.07 5.23
N ARG A 435 35.98 10.91 5.75
CA ARG A 435 36.35 9.62 5.15
C ARG A 435 36.36 9.84 3.65
N LYS A 436 37.47 9.56 2.96
CA LYS A 436 37.42 9.29 1.52
C LYS A 436 36.28 8.29 1.37
N VAL A 437 35.10 8.76 0.99
CA VAL A 437 34.02 7.89 0.57
C VAL A 437 34.62 7.27 -0.68
N GLN A 438 35.15 6.06 -0.52
CA GLN A 438 35.52 5.22 -1.65
C GLN A 438 34.25 5.08 -2.45
N THR A 439 34.18 5.82 -3.55
CA THR A 439 33.16 5.63 -4.55
C THR A 439 33.40 4.26 -5.18
N PRO A 440 32.34 3.48 -5.46
CA PRO A 440 32.43 2.56 -6.57
C PRO A 440 32.68 3.41 -7.83
N ILE A 441 33.78 3.14 -8.51
CA ILE A 441 34.05 3.70 -9.83
C ILE A 441 32.98 3.14 -10.76
N CYS A 442 31.99 3.95 -11.15
CA CYS A 442 31.14 3.61 -12.28
C CYS A 442 31.95 3.92 -13.55
N ASN A 443 32.54 2.88 -14.16
CA ASN A 443 33.05 2.99 -15.51
C ASN A 443 31.87 3.29 -16.45
N ASN A 444 32.02 4.30 -17.29
CA ASN A 444 31.12 4.56 -18.41
C ASN A 444 31.15 3.35 -19.35
N THR A 445 30.17 2.48 -19.20
CA THR A 445 29.62 1.72 -20.32
C THR A 445 28.18 2.18 -20.44
N ASP A 446 27.80 2.60 -21.65
CA ASP A 446 26.46 3.09 -21.98
C ASP A 446 25.38 2.32 -21.23
N ILE A 447 24.64 3.03 -20.39
CA ILE A 447 23.54 2.46 -19.60
C ILE A 447 22.28 2.62 -20.45
N ASP A 448 21.90 1.55 -21.12
CA ASP A 448 20.50 1.33 -21.48
C ASP A 448 19.68 1.25 -20.18
N PHE A 449 18.59 2.04 -20.13
CA PHE A 449 17.64 2.01 -19.02
C PHE A 449 16.96 0.64 -18.95
N ILE A 450 17.44 -0.21 -18.05
CA ILE A 450 16.73 -1.41 -17.61
C ILE A 450 16.27 -1.20 -16.16
N ILE A 451 14.96 -1.07 -16.01
CA ILE A 451 14.24 -1.24 -14.74
C ILE A 451 14.57 -2.64 -14.22
N HIS A 452 15.17 -2.76 -13.03
CA HIS A 452 15.37 -4.06 -12.40
C HIS A 452 14.85 -4.14 -10.96
N PRO A 453 14.13 -5.23 -10.62
CA PRO A 453 13.61 -5.50 -9.29
C PRO A 453 14.72 -5.96 -8.33
N GLN A 454 14.52 -5.60 -7.06
CA GLN A 454 14.98 -6.22 -5.81
C GLN A 454 16.40 -6.84 -5.74
N GLN A 455 17.18 -6.28 -4.81
CA GLN A 455 18.52 -6.71 -4.40
C GLN A 455 18.62 -8.19 -4.00
N ARG A 456 19.53 -8.92 -4.66
CA ARG A 456 20.13 -10.16 -4.12
C ARG A 456 21.22 -9.82 -3.09
N ARG A 457 21.10 -10.42 -1.91
CA ARG A 457 22.10 -10.43 -0.84
C ARG A 457 23.44 -11.04 -1.30
N SER A 458 24.52 -10.46 -0.76
CA SER A 458 25.92 -10.88 -0.89
C SER A 458 26.14 -12.38 -0.61
N LYS A 459 26.88 -13.04 -1.52
CA LYS A 459 27.36 -14.42 -1.41
C LYS A 459 28.45 -14.52 -0.32
N GLY A 460 28.06 -14.93 0.88
CA GLY A 460 28.93 -15.82 1.66
C GLY A 460 29.02 -17.15 0.91
N ARG A 461 30.23 -17.68 0.69
CA ARG A 461 30.44 -19.05 0.18
C ARG A 461 29.95 -20.04 1.24
N THR A 462 28.67 -20.35 1.20
CA THR A 462 28.10 -21.54 1.84
C THR A 462 28.21 -22.71 0.86
N PRO A 463 28.56 -23.92 1.34
CA PRO A 463 28.82 -25.04 0.46
C PRO A 463 27.48 -25.65 0.02
N TRP A 464 26.96 -25.17 -1.11
CA TRP A 464 25.75 -25.70 -1.76
C TRP A 464 25.77 -27.23 -1.95
N ALA A 465 26.95 -27.86 -1.90
CA ALA A 465 27.13 -29.30 -1.91
C ALA A 465 26.32 -30.04 -0.83
N TYR A 466 26.22 -29.51 0.40
CA TYR A 466 25.45 -30.16 1.47
C TYR A 466 23.93 -30.12 1.21
N LEU A 467 23.44 -29.01 0.65
CA LEU A 467 22.03 -28.86 0.29
C LEU A 467 21.66 -29.76 -0.89
N TYR A 468 22.52 -29.85 -1.91
CA TYR A 468 22.29 -30.76 -3.04
C TYR A 468 22.37 -32.23 -2.62
N TRP A 469 23.28 -32.59 -1.71
CA TRP A 469 23.34 -33.94 -1.16
C TRP A 469 22.10 -34.31 -0.34
N PHE A 470 21.60 -33.37 0.47
CA PHE A 470 20.37 -33.56 1.24
C PHE A 470 19.13 -33.71 0.35
N LEU A 471 19.02 -32.89 -0.69
CA LEU A 471 17.93 -32.99 -1.67
C LEU A 471 18.01 -34.28 -2.50
N LEU A 472 19.22 -34.72 -2.85
CA LEU A 472 19.42 -36.02 -3.53
C LEU A 472 19.00 -37.18 -2.62
N ALA A 473 19.35 -37.14 -1.33
CA ALA A 473 18.95 -38.17 -0.38
C ALA A 473 17.43 -38.24 -0.21
N LEU A 474 16.75 -37.09 -0.11
CA LEU A 474 15.29 -37.04 -0.06
C LEU A 474 14.64 -37.58 -1.35
N PHE A 475 15.20 -37.24 -2.51
CA PHE A 475 14.70 -37.74 -3.79
C PHE A 475 14.89 -39.26 -3.95
N VAL A 476 16.01 -39.81 -3.48
CA VAL A 476 16.23 -41.26 -3.46
C VAL A 476 15.25 -41.97 -2.51
N ILE A 477 14.97 -41.36 -1.36
CA ILE A 477 13.97 -41.87 -0.41
C ILE A 477 12.57 -41.84 -1.04
N GLU A 478 12.18 -40.75 -1.71
CA GLU A 478 10.91 -40.68 -2.43
C GLU A 478 10.83 -41.71 -3.57
N ILE A 479 11.90 -41.89 -4.34
CA ILE A 479 11.94 -42.96 -5.36
C ILE A 479 11.84 -44.34 -4.71
N PHE A 480 12.43 -44.55 -3.54
CA PHE A 480 12.31 -45.82 -2.84
C PHE A 480 10.86 -46.06 -2.38
N PHE A 481 10.19 -45.04 -1.82
CA PHE A 481 8.77 -45.14 -1.45
C PHE A 481 7.84 -45.26 -2.66
N ILE A 482 8.13 -44.57 -3.76
CA ILE A 482 7.38 -44.67 -5.02
C ILE A 482 7.62 -46.05 -5.64
N SER A 483 8.85 -46.57 -5.67
CA SER A 483 9.13 -47.90 -6.22
C SER A 483 8.54 -49.02 -5.37
N PHE A 484 8.57 -48.89 -4.04
CA PHE A 484 7.93 -49.82 -3.12
C PHE A 484 6.40 -49.73 -3.21
N GLY A 485 5.85 -48.51 -3.33
CA GLY A 485 4.43 -48.25 -3.55
C GLY A 485 3.93 -48.71 -4.92
N CYS A 486 4.73 -48.55 -5.96
CA CYS A 486 4.47 -49.06 -7.31
C CYS A 486 4.56 -50.58 -7.32
N TRP A 487 5.55 -51.20 -6.66
CA TRP A 487 5.62 -52.66 -6.57
C TRP A 487 4.40 -53.25 -5.85
N PHE A 488 3.89 -52.56 -4.82
CA PHE A 488 2.69 -52.97 -4.10
C PHE A 488 1.40 -52.77 -4.90
N THR A 489 1.32 -51.72 -5.72
CA THR A 489 0.13 -51.43 -6.56
C THR A 489 0.11 -52.21 -7.88
N PHE A 490 1.26 -52.48 -8.50
CA PHE A 490 1.37 -53.29 -9.74
C PHE A 490 1.17 -54.80 -9.51
N ARG A 491 0.96 -55.24 -8.26
CA ARG A 491 0.52 -56.62 -7.95
C ARG A 491 -1.01 -56.81 -7.99
N LYS A 492 -1.80 -55.75 -8.22
CA LYS A 492 -3.25 -55.85 -8.47
C LYS A 492 -3.60 -55.20 -9.81
N GLU A 493 -3.92 -56.08 -10.76
CA GLU A 493 -4.71 -55.91 -11.99
C GLU A 493 -4.68 -54.58 -12.77
N LYS A 494 -4.25 -54.68 -14.03
CA LYS A 494 -4.36 -53.69 -15.10
C LYS A 494 -5.79 -53.15 -15.27
N SER A 495 -5.97 -51.83 -15.24
CA SER A 495 -7.09 -51.14 -15.90
C SER A 495 -6.75 -49.65 -16.17
N PRO A 496 -7.21 -49.03 -17.29
CA PRO A 496 -6.65 -47.78 -17.84
C PRO A 496 -7.23 -46.50 -17.21
N PHE A 497 -6.31 -45.58 -16.99
CA PHE A 497 -6.43 -44.25 -16.39
C PHE A 497 -6.90 -43.22 -17.44
N GLU A 498 -8.21 -43.12 -17.71
CA GLU A 498 -8.74 -42.08 -18.63
C GLU A 498 -10.19 -41.63 -18.29
N LYS A 499 -10.64 -41.76 -17.04
CA LYS A 499 -12.07 -41.57 -16.67
C LYS A 499 -12.40 -40.53 -15.59
N GLU A 500 -11.45 -39.90 -14.92
CA GLU A 500 -11.79 -39.06 -13.76
C GLU A 500 -12.04 -37.57 -14.07
N GLY A 501 -11.45 -36.99 -15.11
CA GLY A 501 -11.76 -35.60 -15.51
C GLY A 501 -13.13 -35.40 -16.19
N TYR A 502 -13.70 -36.45 -16.80
CA TYR A 502 -14.94 -36.36 -17.58
C TYR A 502 -16.23 -36.62 -16.78
N LYS A 503 -16.12 -37.15 -15.56
CA LYS A 503 -17.28 -37.59 -14.78
C LYS A 503 -18.05 -36.40 -14.17
N LEU A 504 -17.37 -35.31 -13.83
CA LEU A 504 -17.96 -34.15 -13.14
C LEU A 504 -18.80 -33.23 -14.04
N VAL A 505 -18.65 -33.32 -15.37
CA VAL A 505 -19.37 -32.51 -16.39
C VAL A 505 -20.53 -33.30 -17.04
N SER A 506 -20.60 -34.61 -16.83
CA SER A 506 -21.45 -35.53 -17.61
C SER A 506 -22.93 -35.66 -17.19
N SER A 507 -23.36 -35.06 -16.08
CA SER A 507 -24.71 -35.32 -15.53
C SER A 507 -25.85 -34.61 -16.26
N GLN A 508 -25.57 -33.61 -17.11
CA GLN A 508 -26.59 -32.77 -17.77
C GLN A 508 -26.60 -32.84 -19.30
N PHE A 509 -25.57 -33.45 -19.92
CA PHE A 509 -25.41 -33.51 -21.38
C PHE A 509 -25.34 -34.95 -21.89
N ARG A 510 -25.90 -35.20 -23.07
CA ARG A 510 -25.84 -36.53 -23.67
C ARG A 510 -24.45 -36.80 -24.23
N ARG A 511 -23.84 -37.91 -23.79
CA ARG A 511 -22.62 -38.41 -24.40
C ARG A 511 -22.96 -39.24 -25.63
N TYR A 512 -22.57 -38.76 -26.80
CA TYR A 512 -22.72 -39.47 -28.06
C TYR A 512 -21.49 -40.33 -28.34
N THR A 513 -21.68 -41.44 -29.04
CA THR A 513 -20.55 -42.24 -29.56
C THR A 513 -20.10 -41.70 -30.91
N TYR A 514 -18.83 -41.91 -31.30
CA TYR A 514 -18.34 -41.47 -32.60
C TYR A 514 -19.15 -42.10 -33.74
N LYS A 515 -19.44 -43.41 -33.62
CA LYS A 515 -20.25 -44.15 -34.59
C LYS A 515 -21.67 -43.59 -34.74
N GLU A 516 -22.28 -43.11 -33.65
CA GLU A 516 -23.60 -42.48 -33.70
C GLU A 516 -23.58 -41.17 -34.49
N LEU A 517 -22.56 -40.32 -34.28
CA LEU A 517 -22.41 -39.05 -34.99
C LEU A 517 -21.97 -39.25 -36.45
N GLU A 518 -21.15 -40.27 -36.72
CA GLU A 518 -20.77 -40.64 -38.08
C GLU A 518 -21.99 -41.06 -38.92
N VAL A 519 -22.90 -41.85 -38.34
CA VAL A 519 -24.18 -42.19 -38.98
C VAL A 519 -25.07 -40.96 -39.14
N ALA A 520 -25.21 -40.15 -38.08
CA ALA A 520 -26.07 -38.96 -38.09
C ALA A 520 -25.67 -37.92 -39.15
N THR A 521 -24.37 -37.83 -39.46
CA THR A 521 -23.79 -36.87 -40.41
C THR A 521 -23.51 -37.47 -41.80
N ASN A 522 -23.97 -38.70 -42.06
CA ASN A 522 -23.69 -39.44 -43.29
C ASN A 522 -22.18 -39.48 -43.63
N LYS A 523 -21.37 -39.91 -42.65
CA LYS A 523 -19.89 -39.89 -42.69
C LYS A 523 -19.30 -38.48 -42.84
N PHE A 524 -19.85 -37.51 -42.11
CA PHE A 524 -19.39 -36.11 -42.11
C PHE A 524 -19.35 -35.50 -43.51
N LYS A 525 -20.40 -35.69 -44.31
CA LYS A 525 -20.46 -35.26 -45.71
C LYS A 525 -20.90 -33.80 -45.87
N ASP A 526 -21.94 -33.40 -45.15
CA ASP A 526 -22.60 -32.10 -45.34
C ASP A 526 -21.95 -31.01 -44.48
N VAL A 527 -20.89 -30.38 -44.99
CA VAL A 527 -20.20 -29.28 -44.32
C VAL A 527 -21.03 -28.00 -44.40
N ILE A 528 -21.35 -27.42 -43.24
CA ILE A 528 -22.09 -26.15 -43.12
C ILE A 528 -21.22 -24.98 -42.64
N GLY A 529 -20.03 -25.26 -42.11
CA GLY A 529 -19.06 -24.23 -41.72
C GLY A 529 -17.64 -24.79 -41.51
N ARG A 530 -16.63 -23.95 -41.76
CA ARG A 530 -15.21 -24.23 -41.48
C ARG A 530 -14.60 -22.99 -40.81
N GLY A 531 -13.84 -23.18 -39.73
CA GLY A 531 -13.12 -22.11 -39.05
C GLY A 531 -11.87 -22.65 -38.34
N GLY A 532 -11.14 -21.77 -37.64
CA GLY A 532 -9.88 -22.14 -36.96
C GLY A 532 -10.02 -23.22 -35.87
N SER A 533 -11.21 -23.38 -35.29
CA SER A 533 -11.50 -24.39 -34.27
C SER A 533 -12.14 -25.67 -34.83
N GLY A 534 -12.12 -25.87 -36.16
CA GLY A 534 -12.59 -27.12 -36.80
C GLY A 534 -13.78 -26.96 -37.76
N VAL A 535 -14.40 -28.10 -38.09
CA VAL A 535 -15.39 -28.23 -39.16
C VAL A 535 -16.77 -28.58 -38.60
N VAL A 536 -17.80 -27.87 -39.05
CA VAL A 536 -19.19 -28.08 -38.64
C VAL A 536 -19.97 -28.77 -39.74
N TYR A 537 -20.63 -29.87 -39.38
CA TYR A 537 -21.43 -30.71 -40.27
C TYR A 537 -22.90 -30.65 -39.89
N LYS A 538 -23.80 -30.73 -40.88
CA LYS A 538 -25.22 -30.96 -40.63
C LYS A 538 -25.45 -32.45 -40.42
N GLY A 539 -26.21 -32.79 -39.39
CA GLY A 539 -26.60 -34.18 -39.13
C GLY A 539 -28.04 -34.28 -38.65
N VAL A 540 -28.62 -35.48 -38.78
CA VAL A 540 -29.92 -35.83 -38.22
C VAL A 540 -29.70 -36.90 -37.17
N LEU A 541 -29.98 -36.55 -35.91
CA LEU A 541 -29.86 -37.47 -34.78
C LEU A 541 -30.92 -38.58 -34.88
N ARG A 542 -30.73 -39.67 -34.15
CA ARG A 542 -31.67 -40.82 -34.14
C ARG A 542 -33.10 -40.47 -33.73
N ASP A 543 -33.27 -39.40 -32.97
CA ASP A 543 -34.57 -38.89 -32.53
C ASP A 543 -35.22 -37.92 -33.54
N GLY A 544 -34.64 -37.77 -34.74
CA GLY A 544 -35.13 -36.92 -35.81
C GLY A 544 -34.73 -35.45 -35.70
N ARG A 545 -34.05 -35.03 -34.62
CA ARG A 545 -33.58 -33.65 -34.47
C ARG A 545 -32.43 -33.35 -35.42
N VAL A 546 -32.48 -32.19 -36.07
CA VAL A 546 -31.38 -31.70 -36.92
C VAL A 546 -30.34 -31.00 -36.03
N ALA A 547 -29.10 -31.48 -36.09
CA ALA A 547 -27.99 -30.98 -35.28
C ALA A 547 -26.89 -30.37 -36.15
N ALA A 548 -26.18 -29.40 -35.56
CA ALA A 548 -24.86 -28.99 -36.03
C ALA A 548 -23.81 -29.76 -35.22
N VAL A 549 -22.96 -30.50 -35.94
CA VAL A 549 -21.95 -31.40 -35.37
C VAL A 549 -20.57 -30.81 -35.67
N LYS A 550 -19.94 -30.20 -34.68
CA LYS A 550 -18.62 -29.57 -34.80
C LYS A 550 -17.53 -30.56 -34.41
N LYS A 551 -16.71 -30.98 -35.37
CA LYS A 551 -15.52 -31.81 -35.16
C LYS A 551 -14.30 -30.89 -35.01
N LEU A 552 -13.67 -30.92 -33.83
CA LEU A 552 -12.46 -30.15 -33.55
C LEU A 552 -11.23 -30.79 -34.23
N GLU A 553 -10.22 -29.98 -34.56
CA GLU A 553 -8.99 -30.50 -35.19
C GLU A 553 -8.13 -31.30 -34.20
N GLU A 554 -7.44 -32.35 -34.67
CA GLU A 554 -6.68 -33.31 -33.84
C GLU A 554 -5.27 -32.82 -33.44
N ILE A 555 -4.95 -31.53 -33.61
CA ILE A 555 -3.65 -30.95 -33.23
C ILE A 555 -3.65 -30.75 -31.70
N ASN A 556 -2.48 -30.86 -31.05
CA ASN A 556 -2.22 -30.88 -29.59
C ASN A 556 -2.93 -29.81 -28.70
N GLN A 557 -3.72 -28.89 -29.27
CA GLN A 557 -4.55 -27.88 -28.60
C GLN A 557 -6.05 -28.24 -28.52
N GLY A 558 -6.55 -29.23 -29.27
CA GLY A 558 -7.98 -29.56 -29.34
C GLY A 558 -8.58 -30.09 -28.02
N GLY A 559 -7.75 -30.57 -27.10
CA GLY A 559 -8.18 -30.98 -25.76
C GLY A 559 -8.52 -29.81 -24.83
N GLU A 560 -7.74 -28.73 -24.88
CA GLU A 560 -7.95 -27.52 -24.08
C GLU A 560 -9.15 -26.72 -24.60
N GLU A 561 -9.27 -26.56 -25.93
CA GLU A 561 -10.45 -25.91 -26.54
C GLU A 561 -11.74 -26.69 -26.23
N PHE A 562 -11.69 -28.03 -26.28
CA PHE A 562 -12.84 -28.86 -25.93
C PHE A 562 -13.23 -28.72 -24.46
N GLN A 563 -12.26 -28.64 -23.54
CA GLN A 563 -12.53 -28.42 -22.12
C GLN A 563 -13.01 -27.00 -21.84
N ALA A 564 -12.46 -25.99 -22.51
CA ALA A 564 -12.91 -24.61 -22.41
C ALA A 564 -14.37 -24.48 -22.89
N GLU A 565 -14.69 -25.00 -24.08
CA GLU A 565 -16.07 -24.99 -24.61
C GLU A 565 -17.01 -25.78 -23.67
N LEU A 566 -16.61 -26.96 -23.16
CA LEU A 566 -17.43 -27.72 -22.20
C LEU A 566 -17.58 -27.05 -20.82
N SER A 567 -16.59 -26.33 -20.33
CA SER A 567 -16.62 -25.66 -19.02
C SER A 567 -17.61 -24.51 -18.98
N VAL A 568 -17.73 -23.77 -20.08
CA VAL A 568 -18.67 -22.65 -20.27
C VAL A 568 -20.13 -23.15 -20.26
N ILE A 569 -20.36 -24.43 -20.59
CA ILE A 569 -21.69 -24.98 -20.86
C ILE A 569 -22.46 -25.43 -19.59
N LYS A 570 -21.86 -25.37 -18.39
CA LYS A 570 -22.45 -25.92 -17.16
C LYS A 570 -23.81 -25.31 -16.77
N GLN A 571 -24.15 -24.08 -17.22
CA GLN A 571 -25.38 -23.39 -16.83
C GLN A 571 -26.04 -22.49 -17.90
N ILE A 572 -25.60 -22.53 -19.15
CA ILE A 572 -26.09 -21.60 -20.19
C ILE A 572 -27.41 -22.08 -20.81
N TYR A 573 -28.52 -21.41 -20.48
CA TYR A 573 -29.81 -21.58 -21.16
C TYR A 573 -30.46 -20.22 -21.41
N HIS A 574 -30.30 -19.68 -22.62
CA HIS A 574 -30.86 -18.39 -23.01
C HIS A 574 -31.45 -18.44 -24.41
N ARG A 575 -32.59 -17.76 -24.63
CA ARG A 575 -33.32 -17.74 -25.91
C ARG A 575 -32.48 -17.21 -27.09
N ASN A 576 -31.44 -16.41 -26.80
CA ASN A 576 -30.55 -15.82 -27.79
C ASN A 576 -29.17 -16.50 -27.87
N LEU A 577 -29.01 -17.71 -27.31
CA LEU A 577 -27.78 -18.51 -27.40
C LEU A 577 -28.09 -19.89 -27.99
N VAL A 578 -27.18 -20.40 -28.82
CA VAL A 578 -27.31 -21.71 -29.45
C VAL A 578 -27.11 -22.80 -28.39
N ARG A 579 -28.11 -23.66 -28.22
CA ARG A 579 -28.08 -24.71 -27.22
C ARG A 579 -27.18 -25.87 -27.63
N ILE A 580 -26.28 -26.26 -26.73
CA ILE A 580 -25.50 -27.50 -26.85
C ILE A 580 -26.34 -28.67 -26.30
N TRP A 581 -26.40 -29.76 -27.07
CA TRP A 581 -27.14 -30.98 -26.72
C TRP A 581 -26.22 -32.06 -26.15
N GLY A 582 -24.95 -32.05 -26.52
CA GLY A 582 -23.99 -32.99 -25.97
C GLY A 582 -22.66 -33.02 -26.70
N PHE A 583 -21.89 -34.06 -26.42
CA PHE A 583 -20.52 -34.19 -26.91
C PHE A 583 -20.13 -35.65 -27.16
N CYS A 584 -19.08 -35.86 -27.95
CA CYS A 584 -18.36 -37.11 -28.08
C CYS A 584 -16.90 -36.87 -27.71
N SER A 585 -16.39 -37.69 -26.78
CA SER A 585 -14.99 -37.75 -26.37
C SER A 585 -14.57 -39.22 -26.36
N GLU A 586 -14.29 -39.75 -27.55
CA GLU A 586 -13.85 -41.14 -27.76
C GLU A 586 -12.50 -41.12 -28.48
N LYS A 587 -11.47 -41.76 -27.89
CA LYS A 587 -10.09 -41.79 -28.42
C LYS A 587 -9.57 -40.37 -28.68
N SER A 588 -9.13 -40.06 -29.90
CA SER A 588 -8.70 -38.72 -30.35
C SER A 588 -9.86 -37.82 -30.78
N HIS A 589 -11.09 -38.33 -30.89
CA HIS A 589 -12.20 -37.56 -31.44
C HIS A 589 -12.82 -36.67 -30.36
N ARG A 590 -12.84 -35.36 -30.63
CA ARG A 590 -13.50 -34.34 -29.82
C ARG A 590 -14.57 -33.67 -30.69
N ILE A 591 -15.84 -33.92 -30.37
CA ILE A 591 -16.97 -33.47 -31.20
C ILE A 591 -18.05 -32.88 -30.30
N LEU A 592 -18.60 -31.73 -30.70
CA LEU A 592 -19.70 -31.05 -30.02
C LEU A 592 -20.96 -31.10 -30.88
N VAL A 593 -22.10 -31.31 -30.22
CA VAL A 593 -23.42 -31.44 -30.86
C VAL A 593 -24.31 -30.33 -30.35
N SER A 594 -24.72 -29.43 -31.24
CA SER A 594 -25.62 -28.31 -30.93
C SER A 594 -26.86 -28.33 -31.80
N GLU A 595 -27.83 -27.48 -31.47
CA GLU A 595 -28.97 -27.23 -32.35
C GLU A 595 -28.52 -26.63 -33.70
N TYR A 596 -29.22 -27.00 -34.76
CA TYR A 596 -29.00 -26.46 -36.11
C TYR A 596 -29.84 -25.20 -36.34
N VAL A 597 -29.18 -24.10 -36.74
CA VAL A 597 -29.84 -22.83 -37.07
C VAL A 597 -30.06 -22.74 -38.58
N GLN A 598 -31.34 -22.73 -39.00
CA GLN A 598 -31.72 -22.89 -40.41
C GLN A 598 -31.31 -21.71 -41.33
N ASN A 599 -31.31 -20.48 -40.83
CA ASN A 599 -31.06 -19.27 -41.64
C ASN A 599 -29.58 -18.93 -41.81
N GLY A 600 -28.67 -19.83 -41.39
CA GLY A 600 -27.24 -19.60 -41.45
C GLY A 600 -26.78 -18.46 -40.53
N SER A 601 -25.60 -17.93 -40.83
CA SER A 601 -24.92 -16.94 -40.00
C SER A 601 -25.27 -15.51 -40.42
N LEU A 602 -25.32 -14.59 -39.44
CA LEU A 602 -25.73 -13.20 -39.66
C LEU A 602 -24.75 -12.45 -40.59
N ASP A 603 -23.47 -12.80 -40.59
CA ASP A 603 -22.48 -12.23 -41.51
C ASP A 603 -22.87 -12.45 -42.97
N LYS A 604 -23.39 -13.64 -43.32
CA LYS A 604 -23.88 -13.93 -44.67
C LYS A 604 -25.12 -13.12 -45.02
N ALA A 605 -26.01 -12.87 -44.05
CA ALA A 605 -27.20 -12.05 -44.26
C ALA A 605 -26.89 -10.54 -44.37
N LEU A 606 -25.79 -10.07 -43.75
CA LEU A 606 -25.39 -8.66 -43.77
C LEU A 606 -24.45 -8.32 -44.94
N PHE A 607 -23.53 -9.23 -45.27
CA PHE A 607 -22.40 -8.97 -46.17
C PHE A 607 -22.28 -9.98 -47.33
N GLY A 608 -23.16 -10.98 -47.41
CA GLY A 608 -23.11 -12.00 -48.46
C GLY A 608 -23.44 -11.44 -49.84
N THR A 609 -22.61 -11.76 -50.83
CA THR A 609 -22.71 -11.24 -52.21
C THR A 609 -23.46 -12.18 -53.18
N GLY A 610 -24.26 -13.14 -52.71
CA GLY A 610 -24.98 -14.06 -53.62
C GLY A 610 -26.11 -14.92 -53.02
N THR A 611 -27.22 -14.94 -53.75
CA THR A 611 -28.31 -15.95 -53.87
C THR A 611 -29.20 -16.34 -52.69
N ALA A 612 -29.06 -15.75 -51.50
CA ALA A 612 -30.10 -15.79 -50.47
C ALA A 612 -30.40 -14.38 -49.97
N ASN A 613 -31.25 -13.64 -50.70
CA ASN A 613 -31.70 -12.29 -50.34
C ASN A 613 -32.58 -12.30 -49.09
N LEU A 614 -31.98 -12.47 -47.91
CA LEU A 614 -32.62 -12.15 -46.64
C LEU A 614 -32.46 -10.65 -46.41
N PHE A 615 -33.29 -9.85 -47.06
CA PHE A 615 -33.29 -8.40 -46.86
C PHE A 615 -33.74 -8.08 -45.43
N LEU A 616 -32.77 -7.90 -44.54
CA LEU A 616 -33.03 -7.54 -43.15
C LEU A 616 -33.42 -6.06 -43.08
N GLY A 617 -34.72 -5.79 -42.96
CA GLY A 617 -35.23 -4.43 -42.73
C GLY A 617 -34.75 -3.86 -41.39
N TRP A 618 -34.76 -2.54 -41.24
CA TRP A 618 -34.26 -1.87 -40.03
C TRP A 618 -34.87 -2.41 -38.73
N LYS A 619 -36.18 -2.66 -38.71
CA LYS A 619 -36.88 -3.26 -37.57
C LYS A 619 -36.30 -4.64 -37.21
N GLN A 620 -36.00 -5.49 -38.19
CA GLN A 620 -35.41 -6.81 -37.94
C GLN A 620 -33.98 -6.69 -37.42
N ARG A 621 -33.16 -5.80 -38.00
CA ARG A 621 -31.79 -5.53 -37.53
C ARG A 621 -31.75 -5.06 -36.08
N TYR A 622 -32.68 -4.17 -35.69
CA TYR A 622 -32.82 -3.70 -34.32
C TYR A 622 -33.15 -4.84 -33.35
N HIS A 623 -34.07 -5.73 -33.71
CA HIS A 623 -34.40 -6.90 -32.88
C HIS A 623 -33.23 -7.88 -32.75
N ILE A 624 -32.45 -8.07 -33.83
CA ILE A 624 -31.23 -8.88 -33.80
C ILE A 624 -30.21 -8.26 -32.85
N ALA A 625 -29.96 -6.94 -32.94
CA ALA A 625 -29.02 -6.24 -32.06
C ALA A 625 -29.41 -6.35 -30.57
N ILE A 626 -30.71 -6.19 -30.25
CA ILE A 626 -31.21 -6.42 -28.89
C ILE A 626 -30.99 -7.87 -28.45
N GLY A 627 -31.26 -8.84 -29.33
CA GLY A 627 -31.05 -10.26 -29.04
C GLY A 627 -29.60 -10.58 -28.71
N VAL A 628 -28.65 -10.04 -29.48
CA VAL A 628 -27.20 -10.17 -29.23
C VAL A 628 -26.82 -9.54 -27.90
N ALA A 629 -27.28 -8.32 -27.62
CA ALA A 629 -27.01 -7.64 -26.35
C ALA A 629 -27.53 -8.43 -25.14
N LYS A 630 -28.74 -9.01 -25.23
CA LYS A 630 -29.30 -9.87 -24.17
C LYS A 630 -28.50 -11.16 -23.98
N GLY A 631 -28.09 -11.80 -25.07
CA GLY A 631 -27.24 -12.99 -25.00
C GLY A 631 -25.87 -12.73 -24.38
N LEU A 632 -25.22 -11.62 -24.75
CA LEU A 632 -23.93 -11.22 -24.18
C LEU A 632 -24.04 -10.80 -22.71
N ALA A 633 -25.08 -10.05 -22.35
CA ALA A 633 -25.33 -9.67 -20.96
C ALA A 633 -25.48 -10.90 -20.06
N TYR A 634 -26.17 -11.94 -20.55
CA TYR A 634 -26.32 -13.21 -19.85
C TYR A 634 -24.97 -13.95 -19.68
N LEU A 635 -24.13 -13.97 -20.71
CA LEU A 635 -22.78 -14.58 -20.63
C LEU A 635 -21.78 -13.83 -19.73
N HIS A 636 -22.07 -12.57 -19.39
CA HIS A 636 -21.19 -11.74 -18.55
C HIS A 636 -21.61 -11.71 -17.07
N HIS A 637 -22.85 -12.09 -16.73
CA HIS A 637 -23.38 -12.04 -15.36
C HIS A 637 -23.42 -13.39 -14.64
N GLU A 638 -23.22 -14.49 -15.36
CA GLU A 638 -23.01 -15.87 -14.87
C GLU A 638 -21.58 -16.28 -15.17
#